data_AF-A0A7S0XYK3-F1
#
_entry.id   AF-A0A7S0XYK3-F1
#
_cell.length_a   1.000
_cell.length_b   1.000
_cell.length_c   1.000
_cell.angle_alpha   90.00
_cell.angle_beta   90.00
_cell.angle_gamma   90.00
#
_symmetry.space_group_name_H-M   'P 1'
#
loop_
_entity.id
_entity.type
_entity.pdbx_description
1 polymer ?
#
loop_
_entity_poly.entity_id
_entity_poly.type
_entity_poly.pdbx_seq_one_letter_code
_entity_poly.pdbx_strand_id
1 'polypeptide(L)'
;EPKEEAKKPRVTAAVNQLGPLVPKVPGRLKLVVVSTFEDFFMEREVLERNVFTPMRAHCTALGVCLEVVDPWVGLRPNQEKDFLGSNHMLRIFIQEIESADVVLLLFGNRIGTDVAEEAAAVEAARRPWLQRHMERTGRYGGLLEMSTVRILDLAVTDQVRVIGMLRDAGYEGGLPEAIRNRLKNEGARAAKKLKDVKASVASKGLMQEEEYPHPEGLAVTLTEMLTGITSLTFPRMMDELDSDQARHENMLQKAAWIGQGAKGKNLPDDVEAYLDRVRKYVVGEANQPLAIVGDAGSGRTSFMQAAHLRLSKRFPEPGTLILTHIGGSNNEARDPMAW
;
A
#
# COMPACT_ATOMS: atom_id res chain seq x y z
N GLU A 1 -54.42 -2.04 -2.67
CA GLU A 1 -53.03 -1.76 -2.20
C GLU A 1 -52.20 -3.02 -2.42
N PRO A 2 -51.26 -3.05 -3.38
CA PRO A 2 -50.33 -4.16 -3.48
C PRO A 2 -49.20 -3.95 -2.48
N LYS A 3 -48.96 -4.96 -1.64
CA LYS A 3 -47.89 -4.97 -0.64
C LYS A 3 -46.54 -4.94 -1.36
N GLU A 4 -45.77 -3.90 -1.08
CA GLU A 4 -44.40 -3.72 -1.51
C GLU A 4 -43.54 -4.78 -0.82
N GLU A 5 -43.22 -5.87 -1.53
CA GLU A 5 -42.24 -6.85 -1.07
C GLU A 5 -40.87 -6.17 -1.01
N ALA A 6 -40.38 -5.97 0.22
CA ALA A 6 -39.04 -5.52 0.47
C ALA A 6 -38.04 -6.49 -0.19
N LYS A 7 -37.47 -6.06 -1.32
CA LYS A 7 -36.33 -6.73 -1.95
C LYS A 7 -35.21 -6.82 -0.92
N LYS A 8 -34.92 -8.04 -0.46
CA LYS A 8 -33.70 -8.33 0.30
C LYS A 8 -32.49 -7.85 -0.52
N PRO A 9 -31.52 -7.17 0.10
CA PRO A 9 -30.35 -6.65 -0.60
C PRO A 9 -29.58 -7.82 -1.25
N ARG A 10 -29.31 -7.67 -2.55
CA ARG A 10 -28.64 -8.63 -3.44
C ARG A 10 -27.11 -8.63 -3.27
N VAL A 11 -26.62 -8.04 -2.19
CA VAL A 11 -25.19 -7.80 -1.90
C VAL A 11 -24.39 -9.12 -1.75
N THR A 12 -25.06 -10.22 -1.39
CA THR A 12 -24.41 -11.52 -1.14
C THR A 12 -23.85 -12.24 -2.37
N ALA A 13 -24.19 -11.82 -3.60
CA ALA A 13 -23.73 -12.54 -4.81
C ALA A 13 -22.31 -12.13 -5.29
N ALA A 14 -21.84 -10.92 -4.98
CA ALA A 14 -20.54 -10.43 -5.47
C ALA A 14 -19.34 -10.96 -4.64
N VAL A 15 -19.55 -11.19 -3.35
CA VAL A 15 -18.50 -11.59 -2.38
C VAL A 15 -17.89 -12.96 -2.70
N ASN A 16 -18.67 -13.87 -3.31
CA ASN A 16 -18.23 -15.23 -3.65
C ASN A 16 -17.36 -15.31 -4.94
N GLN A 17 -17.06 -14.20 -5.61
CA GLN A 17 -16.37 -14.24 -6.91
C GLN A 17 -14.86 -14.03 -6.86
N LEU A 18 -14.31 -13.42 -5.79
CA LEU A 18 -12.90 -12.98 -5.80
C LEU A 18 -11.87 -14.11 -5.54
N GLY A 19 -12.34 -15.31 -5.18
CA GLY A 19 -11.52 -16.53 -5.02
C GLY A 19 -10.35 -16.40 -4.03
N PRO A 20 -9.58 -17.49 -3.80
CA PRO A 20 -8.29 -17.36 -3.15
C PRO A 20 -7.31 -16.60 -4.07
N LEU A 21 -6.33 -15.93 -3.47
CA LEU A 21 -5.16 -15.40 -4.19
C LEU A 21 -3.88 -16.03 -3.65
N VAL A 22 -2.80 -15.97 -4.43
CA VAL A 22 -1.47 -16.36 -3.94
C VAL A 22 -0.75 -15.07 -3.55
N PRO A 23 -0.51 -14.83 -2.26
CA PRO A 23 0.18 -13.62 -1.85
C PRO A 23 1.61 -13.59 -2.38
N LYS A 24 2.08 -12.41 -2.78
CA LYS A 24 3.46 -12.20 -3.24
C LYS A 24 4.49 -12.46 -2.14
N VAL A 25 4.06 -12.37 -0.88
CA VAL A 25 4.88 -12.63 0.30
C VAL A 25 4.09 -13.55 1.22
N PRO A 26 4.64 -14.72 1.61
CA PRO A 26 3.98 -15.61 2.56
C PRO A 26 3.54 -14.88 3.83
N GLY A 27 2.34 -15.19 4.31
CA GLY A 27 1.78 -14.62 5.54
C GLY A 27 1.52 -13.11 5.51
N ARG A 28 1.48 -12.48 4.33
CA ARG A 28 1.16 -11.06 4.17
C ARG A 28 0.08 -10.86 3.12
N LEU A 29 -0.87 -9.97 3.40
CA LEU A 29 -1.81 -9.45 2.40
C LEU A 29 -1.59 -7.94 2.26
N LYS A 30 -1.14 -7.49 1.09
CA LYS A 30 -0.94 -6.08 0.79
C LYS A 30 -2.12 -5.51 0.00
N LEU A 31 -2.83 -4.58 0.61
CA LEU A 31 -3.90 -3.79 0.00
C LEU A 31 -3.40 -2.38 -0.31
N VAL A 32 -3.49 -1.97 -1.57
CA VAL A 32 -3.18 -0.58 -1.97
C VAL A 32 -4.47 0.15 -2.35
N VAL A 33 -4.70 1.30 -1.73
CA VAL A 33 -5.84 2.18 -2.02
C VAL A 33 -5.43 3.19 -3.07
N VAL A 34 -6.21 3.24 -4.15
CA VAL A 34 -6.03 4.19 -5.25
C VAL A 34 -7.31 5.00 -5.39
N SER A 35 -7.22 6.26 -5.02
CA SER A 35 -8.31 7.23 -5.02
C SER A 35 -7.78 8.61 -5.37
N THR A 36 -8.66 9.55 -5.70
CA THR A 36 -8.29 10.97 -5.70
C THR A 36 -8.12 11.48 -4.27
N PHE A 37 -7.28 12.51 -4.08
CA PHE A 37 -6.97 13.00 -2.75
C PHE A 37 -8.19 13.61 -2.08
N GLU A 38 -8.63 14.80 -2.48
CA GLU A 38 -9.68 15.52 -1.75
C GLU A 38 -11.04 14.81 -1.76
N ASP A 39 -11.34 13.97 -2.76
CA ASP A 39 -12.71 13.47 -2.90
C ASP A 39 -13.09 12.40 -1.91
N PHE A 40 -12.09 11.70 -1.38
CA PHE A 40 -12.28 10.46 -0.64
C PHE A 40 -11.93 10.58 0.83
N PHE A 41 -11.79 11.80 1.37
CA PHE A 41 -11.37 11.95 2.76
C PHE A 41 -12.36 11.32 3.75
N MET A 42 -13.68 11.43 3.50
CA MET A 42 -14.72 10.84 4.35
C MET A 42 -14.71 9.31 4.23
N GLU A 43 -14.61 8.79 3.00
CA GLU A 43 -14.49 7.37 2.75
C GLU A 43 -13.25 6.80 3.44
N ARG A 44 -12.09 7.47 3.35
CA ARG A 44 -10.86 7.02 4.00
C ARG A 44 -10.98 6.96 5.52
N GLU A 45 -11.61 7.96 6.15
CA GLU A 45 -11.85 7.95 7.60
C GLU A 45 -12.74 6.76 8.01
N VAL A 46 -13.83 6.54 7.28
CA VAL A 46 -14.76 5.42 7.53
C VAL A 46 -14.07 4.08 7.28
N LEU A 47 -13.29 3.96 6.20
CA LEU A 47 -12.55 2.75 5.87
C LEU A 47 -11.49 2.41 6.91
N GLU A 48 -10.69 3.38 7.36
CA GLU A 48 -9.66 3.13 8.37
C GLU A 48 -10.27 2.63 9.69
N ARG A 49 -11.37 3.26 10.14
CA ARG A 49 -12.04 2.92 11.39
C ARG A 49 -12.82 1.62 11.32
N ASN A 50 -13.60 1.42 10.27
CA ASN A 50 -14.61 0.36 10.22
C ASN A 50 -14.18 -0.85 9.39
N VAL A 51 -13.16 -0.72 8.55
CA VAL A 51 -12.66 -1.81 7.70
C VAL A 51 -11.23 -2.17 8.05
N PHE A 52 -10.27 -1.26 7.85
CA PHE A 52 -8.86 -1.61 7.91
C PHE A 52 -8.40 -1.95 9.33
N THR A 53 -8.83 -1.19 10.35
CA THR A 53 -8.48 -1.51 11.74
C THR A 53 -9.03 -2.87 12.20
N PRO A 54 -10.34 -3.17 12.04
CA PRO A 54 -10.87 -4.50 12.33
C PRO A 54 -10.22 -5.61 11.49
N MET A 55 -10.00 -5.39 10.19
CA MET A 55 -9.37 -6.38 9.32
C MET A 55 -7.92 -6.67 9.70
N ARG A 56 -7.14 -5.67 10.18
CA ARG A 56 -5.80 -5.92 10.71
C ARG A 56 -5.85 -6.84 11.93
N ALA A 57 -6.81 -6.62 12.84
CA ALA A 57 -7.00 -7.49 13.99
C ALA A 57 -7.41 -8.92 13.57
N HIS A 58 -8.32 -9.04 12.60
CA HIS A 58 -8.73 -10.32 12.04
C HIS A 58 -7.56 -11.08 11.41
N CYS A 59 -6.79 -10.44 10.53
CA CYS A 59 -5.60 -11.07 9.92
C CYS A 59 -4.55 -11.44 10.97
N THR A 60 -4.34 -10.60 11.99
CA THR A 60 -3.40 -10.88 13.08
C THR A 60 -3.79 -12.15 13.83
N ALA A 61 -5.09 -12.37 14.08
CA ALA A 61 -5.60 -13.59 14.68
C ALA A 61 -5.38 -14.84 13.82
N LEU A 62 -5.20 -14.67 12.50
CA LEU A 62 -4.82 -15.75 11.57
C LEU A 62 -3.30 -15.94 11.44
N GLY A 63 -2.49 -15.13 12.15
CA GLY A 63 -1.04 -15.11 11.98
C GLY A 63 -0.56 -14.37 10.72
N VAL A 64 -1.45 -13.63 10.06
CA VAL A 64 -1.23 -12.94 8.78
C VAL A 64 -1.08 -11.43 9.00
N CYS A 65 -0.14 -10.80 8.30
CA CYS A 65 0.02 -9.35 8.29
C CYS A 65 -0.83 -8.70 7.20
N LEU A 66 -1.82 -7.90 7.57
CA LEU A 66 -2.50 -7.00 6.63
C LEU A 66 -1.75 -5.67 6.52
N GLU A 67 -1.19 -5.40 5.35
CA GLU A 67 -0.54 -4.14 5.02
C GLU A 67 -1.49 -3.30 4.15
N VAL A 68 -1.96 -2.17 4.68
CA VAL A 68 -2.79 -1.22 3.92
C VAL A 68 -1.94 -0.01 3.59
N VAL A 69 -1.85 0.31 2.29
CA VAL A 69 -1.10 1.45 1.78
C VAL A 69 -2.04 2.40 1.09
N ASP A 70 -2.12 3.61 1.62
CA ASP A 70 -2.87 4.71 1.03
C ASP A 70 -1.90 5.91 0.87
N PRO A 71 -1.67 6.39 -0.36
CA PRO A 71 -0.69 7.46 -0.61
C PRO A 71 -1.04 8.78 0.07
N TRP A 72 -2.29 8.93 0.52
CA TRP A 72 -2.83 10.17 1.06
C TRP A 72 -2.75 10.24 2.59
N VAL A 73 -2.45 9.12 3.27
CA VAL A 73 -2.37 9.09 4.72
C VAL A 73 -1.23 9.97 5.22
N GLY A 74 -1.56 10.88 6.14
CA GLY A 74 -0.61 11.83 6.71
C GLY A 74 -0.36 13.09 5.86
N LEU A 75 -0.92 13.18 4.66
CA LEU A 75 -0.86 14.40 3.84
C LEU A 75 -1.94 15.39 4.23
N ARG A 76 -1.56 16.67 4.34
CA ARG A 76 -2.49 17.78 4.51
C ARG A 76 -2.97 18.29 3.13
N PRO A 77 -4.15 18.95 3.05
CA PRO A 77 -4.69 19.48 1.79
C PRO A 77 -3.68 20.31 0.96
N ASN A 78 -2.84 21.11 1.62
CA ASN A 78 -1.85 21.95 0.97
C ASN A 78 -0.58 21.21 0.49
N GLN A 79 -0.43 19.92 0.80
CA GLN A 79 0.75 19.11 0.47
C GLN A 79 0.55 18.20 -0.75
N GLU A 80 -0.67 18.17 -1.33
CA GLU A 80 -0.96 17.36 -2.52
C GLU A 80 -0.04 17.72 -3.69
N LYS A 81 0.16 19.01 -3.95
CA LYS A 81 1.03 19.47 -5.04
C LYS A 81 2.47 19.07 -4.84
N ASP A 82 2.97 19.12 -3.60
CA ASP A 82 4.34 18.69 -3.28
C ASP A 82 4.49 17.18 -3.47
N PHE A 83 3.47 16.40 -3.10
CA PHE A 83 3.43 14.96 -3.33
C PHE A 83 3.42 14.64 -4.84
N LEU A 84 2.53 15.26 -5.61
CA LEU A 84 2.39 15.04 -7.05
C LEU A 84 3.56 15.64 -7.87
N GLY A 85 4.28 16.61 -7.30
CA GLY A 85 5.52 17.16 -7.84
C GLY A 85 6.77 16.34 -7.51
N SER A 86 6.68 15.44 -6.54
CA SER A 86 7.82 14.65 -6.09
C SER A 86 7.95 13.36 -6.88
N ASN A 87 9.01 13.26 -7.70
CA ASN A 87 9.40 12.00 -8.35
C ASN A 87 9.50 10.85 -7.32
N HIS A 88 10.02 11.13 -6.12
CA HIS A 88 10.21 10.10 -5.12
C HIS A 88 8.90 9.49 -4.65
N MET A 89 7.89 10.33 -4.38
CA MET A 89 6.57 9.88 -3.92
C MET A 89 5.81 9.14 -5.01
N LEU A 90 5.86 9.65 -6.25
CA LEU A 90 5.28 8.95 -7.41
C LEU A 90 5.91 7.58 -7.59
N ARG A 91 7.24 7.49 -7.48
CA ARG A 91 7.96 6.21 -7.56
C ARG A 91 7.49 5.23 -6.50
N ILE A 92 7.43 5.68 -5.24
CA ILE A 92 6.95 4.87 -4.11
C ILE A 92 5.60 4.30 -4.49
N PHE A 93 4.65 5.17 -4.80
CA PHE A 93 3.28 4.76 -5.02
C PHE A 93 3.12 3.77 -6.19
N ILE A 94 3.83 3.95 -7.30
CA ILE A 94 3.81 2.97 -8.39
C ILE A 94 4.38 1.62 -7.94
N GLN A 95 5.46 1.61 -7.14
CA GLN A 95 6.02 0.37 -6.60
C GLN A 95 5.08 -0.32 -5.61
N GLU A 96 4.31 0.47 -4.84
CA GLU A 96 3.27 -0.07 -3.96
C GLU A 96 2.21 -0.80 -4.77
N ILE A 97 1.70 -0.20 -5.86
CA ILE A 97 0.77 -0.86 -6.79
C ILE A 97 1.36 -2.15 -7.38
N GLU A 98 2.62 -2.11 -7.84
CA GLU A 98 3.29 -3.26 -8.45
C GLU A 98 3.50 -4.43 -7.47
N SER A 99 3.63 -4.13 -6.18
CA SER A 99 3.83 -5.11 -5.10
C SER A 99 2.55 -5.46 -4.33
N ALA A 100 1.40 -4.92 -4.75
CA ALA A 100 0.10 -5.18 -4.15
C ALA A 100 -0.39 -6.61 -4.43
N ASP A 101 -1.09 -7.19 -3.46
CA ASP A 101 -1.87 -8.42 -3.65
C ASP A 101 -3.30 -8.06 -4.04
N VAL A 102 -3.83 -7.00 -3.43
CA VAL A 102 -5.15 -6.41 -3.71
C VAL A 102 -5.01 -4.91 -3.95
N VAL A 103 -5.73 -4.39 -4.94
CA VAL A 103 -5.86 -2.95 -5.18
C VAL A 103 -7.33 -2.55 -5.08
N LEU A 104 -7.60 -1.56 -4.23
CA LEU A 104 -8.90 -0.91 -4.11
C LEU A 104 -8.89 0.35 -4.97
N LEU A 105 -9.63 0.34 -6.08
CA LEU A 105 -9.87 1.51 -6.93
C LEU A 105 -11.15 2.19 -6.50
N LEU A 106 -11.07 3.43 -6.02
CA LEU A 106 -12.25 4.22 -5.66
C LEU A 106 -12.50 5.30 -6.71
N PHE A 107 -13.70 5.30 -7.29
CA PHE A 107 -14.11 6.27 -8.29
C PHE A 107 -15.23 7.18 -7.78
N GLY A 108 -14.94 8.48 -7.75
CA GLY A 108 -15.88 9.53 -7.36
C GLY A 108 -16.29 10.33 -8.58
N ASN A 109 -16.44 11.64 -8.40
CA ASN A 109 -16.72 12.54 -9.50
C ASN A 109 -15.54 13.40 -9.93
N ARG A 110 -14.34 13.35 -9.33
CA ARG A 110 -13.13 13.95 -9.93
C ARG A 110 -12.12 12.92 -10.40
N ILE A 111 -11.33 13.34 -11.38
CA ILE A 111 -10.17 12.60 -11.88
C ILE A 111 -8.88 12.89 -11.11
N GLY A 112 -8.87 13.99 -10.33
CA GLY A 112 -7.72 14.48 -9.58
C GLY A 112 -6.80 15.41 -10.38
N THR A 113 -5.70 15.83 -9.75
CA THR A 113 -4.68 16.70 -10.36
C THR A 113 -3.67 15.88 -11.17
N ASP A 114 -3.23 16.46 -12.29
CA ASP A 114 -2.17 15.86 -13.11
C ASP A 114 -0.84 15.84 -12.33
N VAL A 115 -0.06 14.76 -12.51
CA VAL A 115 1.29 14.64 -11.93
C VAL A 115 2.23 15.62 -12.65
N ALA A 116 3.22 16.18 -11.95
CA ALA A 116 4.21 17.06 -12.59
C ALA A 116 4.97 16.31 -13.68
N GLU A 117 5.17 16.97 -14.82
CA GLU A 117 5.74 16.35 -16.02
C GLU A 117 7.17 15.84 -15.76
N GLU A 118 7.98 16.62 -15.04
CA GLU A 118 9.35 16.26 -14.68
C GLU A 118 9.39 15.02 -13.79
N ALA A 119 8.48 14.94 -12.82
CA ALA A 119 8.39 13.81 -11.91
C ALA A 119 8.03 12.52 -12.65
N ALA A 120 7.06 12.60 -13.56
CA ALA A 120 6.58 11.50 -14.37
C ALA A 120 7.60 11.06 -15.44
N ALA A 121 8.32 12.00 -16.07
CA ALA A 121 9.33 11.69 -17.08
C ALA A 121 10.49 10.86 -16.51
N VAL A 122 10.95 11.18 -15.29
CA VAL A 122 11.99 10.40 -14.62
C VAL A 122 11.52 8.96 -14.33
N GLU A 123 10.24 8.75 -13.99
CA GLU A 123 9.70 7.41 -13.80
C GLU A 123 9.45 6.67 -15.12
N ALA A 124 9.08 7.38 -16.19
CA ALA A 124 8.87 6.82 -17.52
C ALA A 124 10.16 6.21 -18.09
N ALA A 125 11.32 6.84 -17.83
CA ALA A 125 12.63 6.29 -18.18
C ALA A 125 12.92 4.92 -17.54
N ARG A 126 12.25 4.60 -16.42
CA ARG A 126 12.38 3.32 -15.70
C ARG A 126 11.26 2.34 -16.00
N ARG A 127 10.15 2.82 -16.56
CA ARG A 127 8.90 2.06 -16.75
C ARG A 127 8.38 2.22 -18.16
N PRO A 128 8.68 1.25 -19.06
CA PRO A 128 8.24 1.31 -20.45
C PRO A 128 6.74 1.48 -20.64
N TRP A 129 5.90 0.98 -19.71
CA TRP A 129 4.44 1.13 -19.79
C TRP A 129 4.00 2.60 -19.66
N LEU A 130 4.68 3.39 -18.82
CA LEU A 130 4.36 4.80 -18.61
C LEU A 130 4.78 5.65 -19.81
N GLN A 131 5.93 5.30 -20.41
CA GLN A 131 6.37 5.90 -21.67
C GLN A 131 5.37 5.64 -22.81
N ARG A 132 4.92 4.39 -22.98
CA ARG A 132 3.87 4.05 -23.97
C ARG A 132 2.55 4.78 -23.71
N HIS A 133 2.19 4.96 -22.43
CA HIS A 133 1.01 5.73 -22.06
C HIS A 133 1.12 7.19 -22.51
N MET A 134 2.28 7.81 -22.30
CA MET A 134 2.56 9.18 -22.75
C MET A 134 2.50 9.29 -24.27
N GLU A 135 3.15 8.37 -25.00
CA GLU A 135 3.14 8.36 -26.47
C GLU A 135 1.73 8.23 -27.05
N ARG A 136 0.86 7.44 -26.40
CA ARG A 136 -0.53 7.23 -26.83
C ARG A 136 -1.44 8.41 -26.52
N THR A 137 -1.24 9.09 -25.39
CA THR A 137 -2.19 10.11 -24.89
C THR A 137 -1.67 11.54 -24.99
N GLY A 138 -0.39 11.72 -25.33
CA GLY A 138 0.32 12.99 -25.37
C GLY A 138 0.66 13.58 -24.00
N ARG A 139 0.49 12.84 -22.89
CA ARG A 139 0.77 13.27 -21.52
C ARG A 139 0.87 12.10 -20.55
N TYR A 140 1.37 12.31 -19.34
CA TYR A 140 1.37 11.29 -18.28
C TYR A 140 0.03 11.17 -17.55
N GLY A 141 -0.63 12.32 -17.29
CA GLY A 141 -1.92 12.38 -16.62
C GLY A 141 -1.86 12.38 -15.09
N GLY A 142 -3.01 12.23 -14.46
CA GLY A 142 -3.16 12.25 -13.00
C GLY A 142 -2.86 10.90 -12.37
N LEU A 143 -2.70 10.90 -11.05
CA LEU A 143 -2.36 9.72 -10.28
C LEU A 143 -3.34 8.56 -10.52
N LEU A 144 -4.65 8.84 -10.49
CA LEU A 144 -5.70 7.85 -10.73
C LEU A 144 -5.64 7.28 -12.15
N GLU A 145 -5.45 8.12 -13.15
CA GLU A 145 -5.36 7.72 -14.57
C GLU A 145 -4.15 6.80 -14.81
N MET A 146 -2.96 7.23 -14.37
CA MET A 146 -1.72 6.47 -14.50
C MET A 146 -1.80 5.13 -13.76
N SER A 147 -2.33 5.15 -12.54
CA SER A 147 -2.47 3.95 -11.72
C SER A 147 -3.42 2.96 -12.34
N THR A 148 -4.57 3.43 -12.85
CA THR A 148 -5.55 2.57 -13.51
C THR A 148 -4.92 1.83 -14.69
N VAL A 149 -4.14 2.52 -15.52
CA VAL A 149 -3.44 1.88 -16.65
C VAL A 149 -2.54 0.74 -16.17
N ARG A 150 -1.73 0.98 -15.14
CA ARG A 150 -0.85 -0.05 -14.59
C ARG A 150 -1.61 -1.20 -13.95
N ILE A 151 -2.69 -0.90 -13.23
CA ILE A 151 -3.54 -1.90 -12.57
C ILE A 151 -4.20 -2.81 -13.61
N LEU A 152 -4.69 -2.25 -14.72
CA LEU A 152 -5.27 -3.05 -15.80
C LEU A 152 -4.24 -4.01 -16.41
N ASP A 153 -3.00 -3.56 -16.64
CA ASP A 153 -1.93 -4.43 -17.13
C ASP A 153 -1.63 -5.59 -16.15
N LEU A 154 -1.61 -5.30 -14.84
CA LEU A 154 -1.36 -6.31 -13.81
C LEU A 154 -2.54 -7.27 -13.65
N ALA A 155 -3.77 -6.77 -13.71
CA ALA A 155 -4.98 -7.58 -13.58
C ALA A 155 -5.15 -8.56 -14.76
N VAL A 156 -4.81 -8.15 -15.99
CA VAL A 156 -4.87 -9.02 -17.17
C VAL A 156 -3.90 -10.21 -17.07
N THR A 157 -2.87 -10.10 -16.24
CA THR A 157 -1.89 -11.18 -16.01
C THR A 157 -2.06 -11.85 -14.64
N ASP A 158 -3.21 -11.65 -13.99
CA ASP A 158 -3.54 -12.19 -12.65
C ASP A 158 -2.50 -11.87 -11.56
N GLN A 159 -1.72 -10.79 -11.73
CA GLN A 159 -0.68 -10.40 -10.77
C GLN A 159 -1.21 -9.58 -9.59
N VAL A 160 -2.47 -9.15 -9.65
CA VAL A 160 -3.13 -8.36 -8.60
C VAL A 160 -4.63 -8.57 -8.65
N ARG A 161 -5.27 -8.68 -7.49
CA ARG A 161 -6.73 -8.65 -7.37
C ARG A 161 -7.21 -7.19 -7.36
N VAL A 162 -8.22 -6.86 -8.15
CA VAL A 162 -8.76 -5.49 -8.22
C VAL A 162 -10.17 -5.45 -7.68
N ILE A 163 -10.45 -4.49 -6.81
CA ILE A 163 -11.78 -4.15 -6.31
C ILE A 163 -12.07 -2.72 -6.75
N GLY A 164 -12.84 -2.55 -7.82
CA GLY A 164 -13.30 -1.24 -8.29
C GLY A 164 -14.63 -0.86 -7.68
N MET A 165 -14.70 0.25 -6.95
CA MET A 165 -15.90 0.75 -6.29
C MET A 165 -16.30 2.12 -6.85
N LEU A 166 -17.57 2.27 -7.18
CA LEU A 166 -18.14 3.50 -7.72
C LEU A 166 -19.04 4.18 -6.68
N ARG A 167 -18.76 5.45 -6.39
CA ARG A 167 -19.61 6.27 -5.54
C ARG A 167 -20.86 6.69 -6.30
N ASP A 168 -22.00 6.64 -5.63
CA ASP A 168 -23.27 7.14 -6.15
C ASP A 168 -23.16 8.63 -6.54
N ALA A 169 -23.64 8.95 -7.74
CA ALA A 169 -23.59 10.32 -8.26
C ALA A 169 -24.42 11.32 -7.44
N GLY A 170 -25.45 10.86 -6.74
CA GLY A 170 -26.32 11.65 -5.87
C GLY A 170 -25.72 11.96 -4.49
N TYR A 171 -24.65 11.27 -4.07
CA TYR A 171 -24.01 11.47 -2.76
C TYR A 171 -23.68 12.95 -2.48
N GLU A 172 -23.10 13.64 -3.46
CA GLU A 172 -22.69 15.03 -3.33
C GLU A 172 -23.86 16.00 -3.10
N GLY A 173 -25.06 15.63 -3.56
CA GLY A 173 -26.28 16.41 -3.36
C GLY A 173 -26.69 16.54 -1.90
N GLY A 174 -26.33 15.54 -1.07
CA GLY A 174 -26.58 15.54 0.37
C GLY A 174 -25.53 16.29 1.21
N LEU A 175 -24.39 16.67 0.62
CA LEU A 175 -23.30 17.30 1.36
C LEU A 175 -23.49 18.82 1.50
N PRO A 176 -22.97 19.43 2.59
CA PRO A 176 -22.87 20.87 2.73
C PRO A 176 -22.18 21.52 1.53
N GLU A 177 -22.63 22.70 1.11
CA GLU A 177 -22.14 23.38 -0.09
C GLU A 177 -20.61 23.58 -0.10
N ALA A 178 -20.03 23.92 1.05
CA ALA A 178 -18.58 24.09 1.21
C ALA A 178 -17.78 22.82 0.89
N ILE A 179 -18.34 21.64 1.17
CA ILE A 179 -17.73 20.34 0.85
C ILE A 179 -18.02 20.00 -0.61
N ARG A 180 -19.26 20.16 -1.06
CA ARG A 180 -19.67 19.88 -2.45
C ARG A 180 -18.82 20.62 -3.47
N ASN A 181 -18.50 21.89 -3.22
CA ASN A 181 -17.68 22.69 -4.13
C ASN A 181 -16.23 22.19 -4.23
N ARG A 182 -15.73 21.41 -3.25
CA ARG A 182 -14.43 20.73 -3.32
C ARG A 182 -14.47 19.42 -4.11
N LEU A 183 -15.65 18.85 -4.35
CA LEU A 183 -15.82 17.55 -5.01
C LEU A 183 -16.15 17.66 -6.51
N LYS A 184 -16.38 18.88 -7.01
CA LYS A 184 -16.76 19.09 -8.41
C LYS A 184 -15.56 18.95 -9.35
N ASN A 185 -15.81 18.32 -10.50
CA ASN A 185 -14.86 18.25 -11.61
C ASN A 185 -14.47 19.64 -12.14
N GLU A 186 -13.20 19.80 -12.49
CA GLU A 186 -12.64 20.99 -13.10
C GLU A 186 -12.88 21.01 -14.63
N GLY A 187 -14.16 20.99 -15.03
CA GLY A 187 -14.59 21.20 -16.41
C GLY A 187 -14.77 19.95 -17.29
N ALA A 188 -15.22 20.17 -18.53
CA ALA A 188 -15.66 19.11 -19.45
C ALA A 188 -14.56 18.10 -19.82
N ARG A 189 -13.30 18.56 -19.90
CA ARG A 189 -12.15 17.69 -20.20
C ARG A 189 -11.91 16.68 -19.08
N ALA A 190 -11.93 17.13 -17.82
CA ALA A 190 -11.75 16.26 -16.65
C ALA A 190 -12.88 15.22 -16.55
N ALA A 191 -14.12 15.65 -16.76
CA ALA A 191 -15.28 14.76 -16.77
C ALA A 191 -15.18 13.68 -17.85
N LYS A 192 -14.75 14.04 -19.07
CA LYS A 192 -14.52 13.06 -20.15
C LYS A 192 -13.43 12.05 -19.76
N LYS A 193 -12.28 12.50 -19.24
CA LYS A 193 -11.20 11.60 -18.78
C LYS A 193 -11.70 10.61 -17.73
N LEU A 194 -12.43 11.09 -16.73
CA LEU A 194 -12.97 10.22 -15.68
C LEU A 194 -13.94 9.18 -16.25
N LYS A 195 -14.80 9.58 -17.19
CA LYS A 195 -15.69 8.66 -17.89
C LYS A 195 -14.90 7.58 -18.65
N ASP A 196 -13.85 7.97 -19.36
CA ASP A 196 -13.02 7.03 -20.13
C ASP A 196 -12.27 6.05 -19.20
N VAL A 197 -11.75 6.53 -18.07
CA VAL A 197 -11.11 5.68 -17.04
C VAL A 197 -12.12 4.71 -16.43
N LYS A 198 -13.30 5.18 -15.99
CA LYS A 198 -14.37 4.32 -15.46
C LYS A 198 -14.78 3.25 -16.48
N ALA A 199 -14.97 3.65 -17.75
CA ALA A 199 -15.32 2.73 -18.82
C ALA A 199 -14.24 1.66 -19.07
N SER A 200 -12.95 2.03 -18.99
CA SER A 200 -11.85 1.08 -19.16
C SER A 200 -11.84 -0.02 -18.09
N VAL A 201 -12.09 0.34 -16.82
CA VAL A 201 -12.17 -0.61 -15.70
C VAL A 201 -13.41 -1.49 -15.81
N ALA A 202 -14.56 -0.88 -16.12
CA ALA A 202 -15.82 -1.60 -16.30
C ALA A 202 -15.75 -2.61 -17.47
N SER A 203 -15.12 -2.25 -18.59
CA SER A 203 -14.96 -3.15 -19.76
C SER A 203 -14.14 -4.41 -19.45
N LYS A 204 -13.39 -4.41 -18.35
CA LYS A 204 -12.59 -5.54 -17.87
C LYS A 204 -13.30 -6.34 -16.76
N GLY A 205 -14.53 -5.97 -16.39
CA GLY A 205 -15.26 -6.61 -15.30
C GLY A 205 -14.64 -6.36 -13.92
N LEU A 206 -13.84 -5.31 -13.77
CA LEU A 206 -13.12 -5.00 -12.52
C LEU A 206 -13.83 -3.96 -11.65
N MET A 207 -15.01 -3.50 -12.07
CA MET A 207 -15.84 -2.53 -11.35
C MET A 207 -17.07 -3.25 -10.79
N GLN A 208 -17.42 -2.97 -9.54
CA GLN A 208 -18.71 -3.38 -8.99
C GLN A 208 -19.86 -2.69 -9.74
N GLU A 209 -20.92 -3.44 -10.02
CA GLU A 209 -22.11 -2.94 -10.72
C GLU A 209 -22.94 -2.00 -9.85
N GLU A 210 -23.00 -2.27 -8.54
CA GLU A 210 -23.76 -1.47 -7.58
C GLU A 210 -22.91 -0.30 -7.06
N GLU A 211 -23.42 0.93 -7.27
CA GLU A 211 -22.86 2.14 -6.69
C GLU A 211 -23.17 2.19 -5.18
N TYR A 212 -22.22 2.65 -4.36
CA TYR A 212 -22.48 2.84 -2.93
C TYR A 212 -22.96 4.28 -2.65
N PRO A 213 -24.07 4.45 -1.91
CA PRO A 213 -24.66 5.78 -1.67
C PRO A 213 -23.88 6.59 -0.63
N HIS A 214 -23.27 5.92 0.35
CA HIS A 214 -22.55 6.55 1.46
C HIS A 214 -21.30 5.73 1.84
N PRO A 215 -20.28 6.35 2.46
CA PRO A 215 -19.07 5.68 2.93
C PRO A 215 -19.30 4.42 3.78
N GLU A 216 -20.38 4.39 4.57
CA GLU A 216 -20.75 3.25 5.41
C GLU A 216 -21.15 2.04 4.56
N GLY A 217 -21.85 2.26 3.45
CA GLY A 217 -22.19 1.21 2.49
C GLY A 217 -20.94 0.61 1.85
N LEU A 218 -19.98 1.47 1.45
CA LEU A 218 -18.67 1.03 0.98
C LEU A 218 -17.95 0.16 2.01
N ALA A 219 -17.98 0.56 3.29
CA ALA A 219 -17.31 -0.18 4.36
C ALA A 219 -17.89 -1.58 4.58
N VAL A 220 -19.22 -1.72 4.54
CA VAL A 220 -19.89 -3.03 4.64
C VAL A 220 -19.45 -3.93 3.50
N THR A 221 -19.62 -3.48 2.25
CA THR A 221 -19.29 -4.29 1.07
C THR A 221 -17.81 -4.67 1.04
N LEU A 222 -16.91 -3.72 1.36
CA LEU A 222 -15.48 -3.99 1.36
C LEU A 222 -15.07 -4.95 2.49
N THR A 223 -15.70 -4.86 3.67
CA THR A 223 -15.45 -5.80 4.78
C THR A 223 -15.80 -7.21 4.36
N GLU A 224 -16.95 -7.42 3.74
CA GLU A 224 -17.36 -8.73 3.24
C GLU A 224 -16.38 -9.27 2.19
N MET A 225 -16.00 -8.44 1.20
CA MET A 225 -15.04 -8.83 0.17
C MET A 225 -13.66 -9.20 0.74
N LEU A 226 -13.10 -8.37 1.63
CA LEU A 226 -11.80 -8.64 2.23
C LEU A 226 -11.83 -9.84 3.18
N THR A 227 -12.93 -10.03 3.91
CA THR A 227 -13.14 -11.23 4.74
C THR A 227 -13.21 -12.49 3.87
N GLY A 228 -13.90 -12.43 2.73
CA GLY A 228 -13.95 -13.53 1.77
C GLY A 228 -12.58 -13.88 1.20
N ILE A 229 -11.83 -12.87 0.73
CA ILE A 229 -10.46 -13.05 0.22
C ILE A 229 -9.55 -13.66 1.29
N THR A 230 -9.55 -13.10 2.49
CA THR A 230 -8.68 -13.58 3.59
C THR A 230 -9.04 -15.00 4.01
N SER A 231 -10.32 -15.32 4.16
CA SER A 231 -10.77 -16.66 4.54
C SER A 231 -10.42 -17.74 3.52
N LEU A 232 -10.49 -17.42 2.22
CA LEU A 232 -10.13 -18.34 1.15
C LEU A 232 -8.61 -18.48 0.98
N THR A 233 -7.88 -17.38 1.17
CA THR A 233 -6.42 -17.33 0.98
C THR A 233 -5.66 -17.92 2.17
N PHE A 234 -6.18 -17.72 3.38
CA PHE A 234 -5.58 -18.18 4.64
C PHE A 234 -6.61 -19.01 5.42
N PRO A 235 -6.97 -20.22 4.94
CA PRO A 235 -8.06 -21.01 5.50
C PRO A 235 -7.76 -21.61 6.88
N ARG A 236 -6.50 -21.52 7.33
CA ARG A 236 -6.05 -21.97 8.64
C ARG A 236 -5.16 -20.91 9.25
N MET A 237 -5.19 -20.83 10.57
CA MET A 237 -4.22 -20.04 11.33
C MET A 237 -2.81 -20.53 10.98
N MET A 238 -1.91 -19.61 10.65
CA MET A 238 -0.50 -19.92 10.51
C MET A 238 0.04 -20.37 11.87
N ASP A 239 0.93 -21.37 11.88
CA ASP A 239 1.60 -21.72 13.13
C ASP A 239 2.46 -20.55 13.63
N GLU A 240 2.81 -20.55 14.91
CA GLU A 240 3.52 -19.44 15.53
C GLU A 240 4.89 -19.18 14.90
N LEU A 241 5.60 -20.24 14.48
CA LEU A 241 6.94 -20.14 13.90
C LEU A 241 6.86 -19.57 12.47
N ASP A 242 5.93 -20.07 11.66
CA ASP A 242 5.64 -19.58 10.32
C ASP A 242 5.15 -18.12 10.37
N SER A 243 4.33 -17.77 11.35
CA SER A 243 3.86 -16.39 11.56
C SER A 243 5.03 -15.47 11.90
N ASP A 244 5.92 -15.88 12.80
CA ASP A 244 7.10 -15.08 13.15
C ASP A 244 8.11 -14.98 12.00
N GLN A 245 8.32 -16.06 11.25
CA GLN A 245 9.14 -16.03 10.03
C GLN A 245 8.53 -15.10 8.98
N ALA A 246 7.22 -15.15 8.73
CA ALA A 246 6.55 -14.26 7.79
C ALA A 246 6.62 -12.79 8.24
N ARG A 247 6.46 -12.51 9.53
CA ARG A 247 6.65 -11.16 10.10
C ARG A 247 8.09 -10.68 9.90
N HIS A 248 9.06 -11.57 10.14
CA HIS A 248 10.48 -11.27 9.93
C HIS A 248 10.76 -10.97 8.45
N GLU A 249 10.31 -11.81 7.53
CA GLU A 249 10.47 -11.62 6.09
C GLU A 249 9.80 -10.32 5.60
N ASN A 250 8.60 -10.00 6.10
CA ASN A 250 7.91 -8.74 5.82
C ASN A 250 8.71 -7.54 6.31
N MET A 251 9.21 -7.59 7.55
CA MET A 251 10.10 -6.57 8.09
C MET A 251 11.39 -6.45 7.28
N LEU A 252 11.98 -7.57 6.86
CA LEU A 252 13.16 -7.62 6.00
C LEU A 252 12.88 -6.98 4.64
N GLN A 253 11.72 -7.19 4.02
CA GLN A 253 11.33 -6.56 2.76
C GLN A 253 11.07 -5.05 2.92
N LYS A 254 10.42 -4.64 4.02
CA LYS A 254 10.25 -3.22 4.37
C LYS A 254 11.57 -2.53 4.64
N ALA A 255 12.54 -3.23 5.21
CA ALA A 255 13.89 -2.73 5.41
C ALA A 255 14.80 -2.90 4.18
N ALA A 256 14.50 -3.81 3.25
CA ALA A 256 15.15 -3.90 1.95
C ALA A 256 14.97 -2.60 1.16
N TRP A 257 13.95 -1.82 1.46
CA TRP A 257 13.75 -0.46 0.94
C TRP A 257 14.78 0.56 1.45
N ILE A 258 15.30 0.39 2.66
CA ILE A 258 16.41 1.20 3.18
C ILE A 258 17.73 0.75 2.54
N GLY A 259 17.80 -0.49 2.02
CA GLY A 259 18.94 -1.05 1.30
C GLY A 259 18.91 -0.93 -0.25
N GLN A 260 17.75 -0.77 -0.88
CA GLN A 260 17.60 -0.66 -2.34
C GLN A 260 17.43 0.78 -2.85
N GLY A 261 17.58 1.76 -1.96
CA GLY A 261 17.99 3.12 -2.31
C GLY A 261 19.50 3.27 -2.58
N ALA A 262 20.33 2.23 -2.35
CA ALA A 262 21.79 2.33 -2.40
C ALA A 262 22.45 1.69 -3.64
N LYS A 263 21.71 1.53 -4.75
CA LYS A 263 22.33 1.44 -6.09
C LYS A 263 21.95 2.69 -6.87
N GLY A 264 22.77 3.74 -6.71
CA GLY A 264 22.69 4.96 -7.51
C GLY A 264 22.15 6.20 -6.79
N LYS A 265 21.84 6.12 -5.50
CA LYS A 265 21.85 7.29 -4.63
C LYS A 265 22.81 7.00 -3.49
N ASN A 266 23.78 7.89 -3.32
CA ASN A 266 24.62 7.89 -2.13
C ASN A 266 23.66 7.85 -0.93
N LEU A 267 23.78 6.81 -0.11
CA LEU A 267 23.50 6.98 1.31
C LEU A 267 24.16 8.31 1.72
N PRO A 268 23.53 9.18 2.54
CA PRO A 268 24.23 10.35 3.05
C PRO A 268 25.63 9.92 3.48
N ASP A 269 26.69 10.63 3.07
CA ASP A 269 28.09 10.15 3.20
C ASP A 269 28.41 9.63 4.63
N ASP A 270 27.66 10.13 5.61
CA ASP A 270 27.65 9.71 7.01
C ASP A 270 27.22 8.26 7.26
N VAL A 271 26.28 7.67 6.51
CA VAL A 271 25.76 6.30 6.77
C VAL A 271 26.75 5.22 6.36
N GLU A 272 27.49 5.40 5.27
CA GLU A 272 28.61 4.49 4.94
C GLU A 272 29.70 4.58 6.00
N ALA A 273 29.98 5.77 6.54
CA ALA A 273 30.89 5.93 7.67
C ALA A 273 30.36 5.23 8.93
N TYR A 274 29.06 5.31 9.23
CA TYR A 274 28.46 4.58 10.35
C TYR A 274 28.54 3.05 10.16
N LEU A 275 28.23 2.53 8.98
CA LEU A 275 28.35 1.09 8.68
C LEU A 275 29.81 0.62 8.77
N ASP A 276 30.77 1.43 8.34
CA ASP A 276 32.20 1.10 8.49
C ASP A 276 32.66 1.14 9.95
N ARG A 277 32.10 2.04 10.77
CA ARG A 277 32.34 2.06 12.22
C ARG A 277 31.82 0.81 12.91
N VAL A 278 30.60 0.36 12.59
CA VAL A 278 30.05 -0.90 13.12
C VAL A 278 30.93 -2.07 12.69
N ARG A 279 31.33 -2.11 11.42
CA ARG A 279 32.23 -3.15 10.91
C ARG A 279 33.55 -3.18 11.69
N LYS A 280 34.23 -2.04 11.81
CA LYS A 280 35.50 -1.92 12.56
C LYS A 280 35.34 -2.35 14.02
N TYR A 281 34.20 -2.05 14.63
CA TYR A 281 33.92 -2.47 16.00
C TYR A 281 33.76 -3.99 16.11
N VAL A 282 32.93 -4.59 15.26
CA VAL A 282 32.65 -6.05 15.26
C VAL A 282 33.90 -6.88 14.94
N VAL A 283 34.80 -6.36 14.10
CA VAL A 283 36.05 -7.02 13.71
C VAL A 283 37.20 -6.73 14.67
N GLY A 284 37.06 -5.67 15.48
CA GLY A 284 38.07 -5.32 16.46
C GLY A 284 38.07 -6.28 17.64
N GLU A 285 39.09 -6.17 18.50
CA GLU A 285 39.22 -6.95 19.74
C GLU A 285 38.33 -6.42 20.88
N ALA A 286 37.28 -5.67 20.55
CA ALA A 286 36.42 -5.03 21.54
C ALA A 286 35.48 -6.06 22.19
N ASN A 287 35.67 -6.34 23.48
CA ASN A 287 34.82 -7.24 24.29
C ASN A 287 33.64 -6.53 24.97
N GLN A 288 33.22 -5.37 24.47
CA GLN A 288 32.09 -4.62 25.02
C GLN A 288 30.86 -4.70 24.11
N PRO A 289 29.63 -4.60 24.65
CA PRO A 289 28.43 -4.50 23.83
C PRO A 289 28.40 -3.19 23.03
N LEU A 290 28.07 -3.28 21.73
CA LEU A 290 27.80 -2.11 20.90
C LEU A 290 26.33 -1.68 21.04
N ALA A 291 26.10 -0.47 21.55
CA ALA A 291 24.77 0.13 21.60
C ALA A 291 24.56 1.14 20.46
N ILE A 292 23.46 0.99 19.72
CA ILE A 292 23.02 1.96 18.71
C ILE A 292 21.83 2.74 19.26
N VAL A 293 22.06 4.02 19.56
CA VAL A 293 21.09 4.93 20.16
C VAL A 293 20.61 5.98 19.16
N GLY A 294 19.40 6.48 19.36
CA GLY A 294 18.75 7.46 18.50
C GLY A 294 17.25 7.56 18.81
N ASP A 295 16.59 8.56 18.25
CA ASP A 295 15.17 8.82 18.54
C ASP A 295 14.24 7.69 18.05
N ALA A 296 12.99 7.70 18.51
CA ALA A 296 11.96 6.81 17.97
C ALA A 296 11.78 7.08 16.46
N GLY A 297 11.75 6.03 15.65
CA GLY A 297 11.60 6.15 14.19
C GLY A 297 12.85 6.60 13.43
N SER A 298 13.99 6.81 14.11
CA SER A 298 15.26 7.23 13.46
C SER A 298 15.92 6.16 12.58
N GLY A 299 15.29 4.99 12.40
CA GLY A 299 15.80 3.92 11.54
C GLY A 299 16.86 3.02 12.18
N ARG A 300 17.03 3.03 13.51
CA ARG A 300 18.00 2.18 14.24
C ARG A 300 17.95 0.71 13.84
N THR A 301 16.75 0.13 13.82
CA THR A 301 16.55 -1.29 13.48
C THR A 301 16.95 -1.58 12.04
N SER A 302 16.63 -0.67 11.13
CA SER A 302 16.98 -0.77 9.72
C SER A 302 18.49 -0.60 9.49
N PHE A 303 19.14 0.29 10.24
CA PHE A 303 20.59 0.44 10.24
C PHE A 303 21.30 -0.82 10.75
N MET A 304 20.84 -1.39 11.88
CA MET A 304 21.34 -2.67 12.40
C MET A 304 21.20 -3.80 11.39
N GLN A 305 20.07 -3.86 10.70
CA GLN A 305 19.85 -4.86 9.66
C GLN A 305 20.78 -4.66 8.45
N ALA A 306 20.98 -3.42 8.00
CA ALA A 306 21.93 -3.12 6.92
C ALA A 306 23.36 -3.52 7.31
N ALA A 307 23.76 -3.28 8.57
CA ALA A 307 25.04 -3.73 9.11
C ALA A 307 25.14 -5.26 9.13
N HIS A 308 24.11 -5.95 9.64
CA HIS A 308 24.04 -7.41 9.67
C HIS A 308 24.21 -8.03 8.27
N LEU A 309 23.44 -7.56 7.28
CA LEU A 309 23.53 -8.06 5.90
C LEU A 309 24.91 -7.82 5.25
N ARG A 310 25.58 -6.72 5.62
CA ARG A 310 26.92 -6.41 5.11
C ARG A 310 27.98 -7.27 5.78
N LEU A 311 27.84 -7.53 7.08
CA LEU A 311 28.71 -8.40 7.85
C LEU A 311 28.59 -9.85 7.38
N SER A 312 27.37 -10.38 7.28
CA SER A 312 27.14 -11.78 6.87
C SER A 312 27.64 -12.09 5.46
N LYS A 313 27.59 -11.13 4.53
CA LYS A 313 28.12 -11.28 3.16
C LYS A 313 29.65 -11.19 3.07
N ARG A 314 30.31 -10.51 4.01
CA ARG A 314 31.76 -10.23 3.96
C ARG A 314 32.59 -11.00 4.98
N PHE A 315 31.95 -11.61 5.99
CA PHE A 315 32.62 -12.41 7.02
C PHE A 315 32.12 -13.87 7.03
N PRO A 316 32.54 -14.69 6.05
CA PRO A 316 32.39 -16.14 6.11
C PRO A 316 33.63 -16.82 6.72
N GLU A 317 34.27 -16.23 7.74
CA GLU A 317 35.34 -16.96 8.41
C GLU A 317 34.75 -18.25 9.01
N PRO A 318 35.32 -19.43 8.68
CA PRO A 318 34.82 -20.70 9.18
C PRO A 318 34.73 -20.67 10.71
N GLY A 319 33.50 -20.76 11.25
CA GLY A 319 33.25 -20.74 12.69
C GLY A 319 32.59 -19.47 13.24
N THR A 320 32.38 -18.44 12.42
CA THR A 320 31.64 -17.24 12.86
C THR A 320 30.15 -17.53 12.98
N LEU A 321 29.60 -17.54 14.19
CA LEU A 321 28.18 -17.64 14.45
C LEU A 321 27.58 -16.23 14.60
N ILE A 322 26.67 -15.86 13.70
CA ILE A 322 25.90 -14.62 13.81
C ILE A 322 24.50 -14.98 14.32
N LEU A 323 24.20 -14.58 15.55
CA LEU A 323 22.86 -14.71 16.13
C LEU A 323 22.12 -13.38 15.99
N THR A 324 20.96 -13.42 15.34
CA THR A 324 20.06 -12.27 15.25
C THR A 324 18.89 -12.51 16.18
N HIS A 325 18.72 -11.64 17.17
CA HIS A 325 17.58 -11.66 18.07
C HIS A 325 16.91 -10.28 18.08
N ILE A 326 15.59 -10.26 18.02
CA ILE A 326 14.78 -9.04 18.01
C ILE A 326 13.85 -9.10 19.22
N GLY A 327 14.13 -8.28 20.23
CA GLY A 327 13.23 -8.13 21.38
C GLY A 327 11.89 -7.57 20.91
N GLY A 328 10.80 -8.29 21.18
CA GLY A 328 9.45 -7.82 20.91
C GLY A 328 9.09 -6.56 21.70
N SER A 329 7.97 -5.92 21.37
CA SER A 329 7.44 -4.78 22.12
C SER A 329 6.61 -5.21 23.34
N ASN A 330 7.08 -6.20 24.11
CA ASN A 330 6.43 -6.63 25.35
C ASN A 330 7.33 -6.31 26.56
N ASN A 331 6.78 -6.40 27.77
CA ASN A 331 7.55 -6.08 28.98
C ASN A 331 8.64 -7.11 29.28
N GLU A 332 8.53 -8.33 28.76
CA GLU A 332 9.52 -9.40 28.92
C GLU A 332 10.79 -9.13 28.10
N ALA A 333 10.67 -8.46 26.95
CA ALA A 333 11.81 -8.05 26.12
C ALA A 333 12.70 -6.95 26.74
N ARG A 334 12.38 -6.48 27.95
CA ARG A 334 13.19 -5.52 28.71
C ARG A 334 14.29 -6.18 29.55
N ASP A 335 14.19 -7.48 29.81
CA ASP A 335 15.18 -8.22 30.59
C ASP A 335 15.91 -9.24 29.71
N PRO A 336 17.12 -8.92 29.21
CA PRO A 336 17.90 -9.84 28.39
C PRO A 336 18.44 -11.04 29.17
N MET A 337 18.28 -11.11 30.50
CA MET A 337 18.68 -12.25 31.34
C MET A 337 17.50 -13.16 31.72
N ALA A 338 16.26 -12.73 31.47
CA ALA A 338 15.06 -13.53 31.72
C ALA A 338 14.79 -14.55 30.60
N TRP A 339 15.67 -14.63 29.59
CA TRP A 339 15.51 -15.41 28.36
C TRP A 339 16.71 -16.28 28.05
#